data_AF-A0A3Q9S629-F1
#
_entry.id   AF-A0A3Q9S629-F1
#
_cell.length_a   1.000
_cell.length_b   1.000
_cell.length_c   1.000
_cell.angle_alpha   90.00
_cell.angle_beta   90.00
_cell.angle_gamma   90.00
#
_symmetry.space_group_name_H-M   'P 1'
#
loop_
_entity.id
_entity.type
_entity.pdbx_description
1 polymer ?
#
loop_
_entity_poly.entity_id
_entity_poly.type
_entity_poly.pdbx_seq_one_letter_code
_entity_poly.pdbx_strand_id
1 'polypeptide(L)'
;MILMNKDSMVNGNTVLQPEYKPYKETEEKKIKTKAPNRALKVKKKLRVIRNICVIFIVGVILVYRYCAIYNSQTELNSIENDISEINKQNENLRVELVKYNNLGYIEDNAINKLQMKVPDKGNAVYINLDKKIIKVEENSDESEMHKGILNELKQLIWR
;
A
#
# COMPACT_ATOMS: atom_id res chain seq x y z
N MET A 1 -72.51 -60.80 -7.52
CA MET A 1 -73.61 -61.47 -6.79
C MET A 1 -73.20 -61.52 -5.33
N ILE A 2 -73.86 -60.77 -4.45
CA ILE A 2 -73.55 -60.81 -3.01
C ILE A 2 -74.45 -61.88 -2.40
N LEU A 3 -73.85 -62.97 -1.92
CA LEU A 3 -74.54 -64.04 -1.20
C LEU A 3 -74.86 -63.53 0.20
N MET A 4 -76.10 -63.09 0.42
CA MET A 4 -76.60 -62.82 1.77
C MET A 4 -76.89 -64.17 2.45
N ASN A 5 -76.25 -64.40 3.59
CA ASN A 5 -76.45 -65.59 4.41
C ASN A 5 -77.89 -65.58 4.97
N LYS A 6 -78.67 -66.61 4.60
CA LYS A 6 -80.10 -66.76 4.90
C LYS A 6 -80.37 -66.88 6.41
N ASP A 7 -79.36 -67.21 7.20
CA ASP A 7 -79.45 -67.37 8.66
C ASP A 7 -79.36 -66.03 9.43
N SER A 8 -79.20 -64.90 8.73
CA SER A 8 -79.06 -63.57 9.33
C SER A 8 -80.20 -62.59 8.98
N MET A 9 -81.31 -63.11 8.46
CA MET A 9 -82.49 -62.30 8.13
C MET A 9 -83.38 -62.14 9.37
N VAL A 10 -83.10 -61.12 10.18
CA VAL A 10 -83.92 -60.77 11.35
C VAL A 10 -85.15 -59.98 10.87
N ASN A 11 -86.35 -60.51 11.11
CA ASN A 11 -87.60 -59.85 10.77
C ASN A 11 -87.89 -58.71 11.76
N GLY A 12 -88.36 -57.55 11.29
CA GLY A 12 -88.47 -56.33 12.11
C GLY A 12 -89.35 -56.47 13.36
N ASN A 13 -90.23 -57.48 13.40
CA ASN A 13 -91.14 -57.74 14.52
C ASN A 13 -90.55 -58.59 15.66
N THR A 14 -89.31 -59.10 15.53
CA THR A 14 -88.65 -59.92 16.58
C THR A 14 -87.48 -59.21 17.28
N VAL A 15 -87.37 -57.88 17.14
CA VAL A 15 -86.32 -57.10 17.79
C VAL A 15 -86.70 -56.79 19.24
N LEU A 16 -85.82 -57.09 20.19
CA LEU A 16 -85.98 -56.75 21.61
C LEU A 16 -86.07 -55.22 21.79
N GLN A 17 -86.99 -54.74 22.64
CA GLN A 17 -87.15 -53.32 22.91
C GLN A 17 -85.82 -52.73 23.42
N PRO A 18 -85.28 -51.68 22.79
CA PRO A 18 -84.01 -51.11 23.19
C PRO A 18 -84.14 -50.47 24.59
N GLU A 19 -83.29 -50.88 25.52
CA GLU A 19 -83.23 -50.24 26.83
C GLU A 19 -82.66 -48.83 26.70
N TYR A 20 -83.40 -47.85 27.24
CA TYR A 20 -82.98 -46.46 27.25
C TYR A 20 -81.74 -46.30 28.14
N LYS A 21 -80.61 -45.92 27.54
CA LYS A 21 -79.45 -45.44 28.27
C LYS A 21 -79.49 -43.92 28.28
N PRO A 22 -79.50 -43.25 29.46
CA PRO A 22 -79.50 -41.80 29.50
C PRO A 22 -78.24 -41.27 28.80
N TYR A 23 -78.45 -40.28 27.93
CA TYR A 23 -77.36 -39.59 27.27
C TYR A 23 -76.48 -38.94 28.34
N LYS A 24 -75.27 -39.45 28.53
CA LYS A 24 -74.24 -38.73 29.27
C LYS A 24 -73.69 -37.68 28.30
N GLU A 25 -73.95 -36.41 28.59
CA GLU A 25 -73.15 -35.34 28.01
C GLU A 25 -71.69 -35.66 28.32
N THR A 26 -70.96 -36.16 27.32
CA THR A 26 -69.51 -36.08 27.36
C THR A 26 -69.24 -34.60 27.50
N GLU A 27 -68.71 -34.19 28.65
CA GLU A 27 -68.16 -32.85 28.79
C GLU A 27 -67.16 -32.69 27.65
N GLU A 28 -67.58 -32.03 26.58
CA GLU A 28 -66.68 -31.59 25.54
C GLU A 28 -65.71 -30.69 26.30
N LYS A 29 -64.52 -31.23 26.57
CA LYS A 29 -63.42 -30.48 27.17
C LYS A 29 -63.26 -29.28 26.28
N LYS A 30 -63.84 -28.14 26.67
CA LYS A 30 -63.67 -26.87 25.99
C LYS A 30 -62.18 -26.69 25.91
N ILE A 31 -61.62 -26.92 24.72
CA ILE A 31 -60.21 -26.73 24.45
C ILE A 31 -60.04 -25.23 24.69
N LYS A 32 -59.56 -24.87 25.89
CA LYS A 32 -59.23 -23.50 26.22
C LYS A 32 -58.11 -23.14 25.25
N THR A 33 -58.47 -22.54 24.12
CA THR A 33 -57.53 -21.95 23.18
C THR A 33 -56.82 -20.87 23.96
N LYS A 34 -55.65 -21.22 24.53
CA LYS A 34 -54.82 -20.28 25.28
C LYS A 34 -54.62 -19.08 24.38
N ALA A 35 -55.12 -17.91 24.81
CA ALA A 35 -54.99 -16.68 24.06
C ALA A 35 -53.53 -16.51 23.63
N PRO A 36 -53.25 -16.11 22.38
CA PRO A 36 -51.90 -16.10 21.86
C PRO A 36 -51.03 -15.18 22.72
N ASN A 37 -50.11 -15.76 23.48
CA ASN A 37 -49.16 -15.04 24.32
C ASN A 37 -48.36 -14.07 23.44
N ARG A 38 -48.72 -12.79 23.46
CA ARG A 38 -48.11 -11.73 22.64
C ARG A 38 -46.59 -11.67 22.88
N ALA A 39 -46.14 -11.89 24.13
CA ALA A 39 -44.74 -11.97 24.49
C ALA A 39 -43.96 -13.09 23.77
N LEU A 40 -44.55 -14.26 23.54
CA LEU A 40 -43.88 -15.34 22.78
C LEU A 40 -43.75 -14.98 21.29
N LYS A 41 -44.72 -14.25 20.73
CA LYS A 41 -44.66 -13.78 19.33
C LYS A 41 -43.54 -12.74 19.15
N VAL A 42 -43.39 -11.80 20.08
CA VAL A 42 -42.31 -10.79 20.05
C VAL A 42 -40.95 -11.45 20.19
N LYS A 43 -40.77 -12.39 21.13
CA LYS A 43 -39.50 -13.14 21.29
C LYS A 43 -39.10 -13.92 20.04
N LYS A 44 -40.06 -14.52 19.32
CA LYS A 44 -39.80 -15.19 18.04
C LYS A 44 -39.34 -14.20 16.96
N LYS A 45 -40.00 -13.05 16.81
CA LYS A 45 -39.60 -12.01 15.85
C LYS A 45 -38.21 -11.45 16.14
N LEU A 46 -37.89 -11.20 17.41
CA LEU A 46 -36.58 -10.71 17.83
C LEU A 46 -35.46 -11.72 17.51
N ARG A 47 -35.73 -13.02 17.65
CA ARG A 47 -34.77 -14.08 17.29
C ARG A 47 -34.44 -14.09 15.80
N VAL A 48 -35.44 -13.84 14.94
CA VAL A 48 -35.26 -13.75 13.49
C VAL A 48 -34.42 -12.51 13.13
N ILE A 49 -34.79 -11.34 13.67
CA ILE A 49 -34.03 -10.09 13.48
C ILE A 49 -32.57 -10.24 13.94
N ARG A 50 -32.33 -10.87 15.09
CA ARG A 50 -30.98 -11.15 15.58
C ARG A 50 -30.19 -12.00 14.57
N ASN A 51 -30.77 -13.06 14.02
CA ASN A 51 -30.07 -13.88 13.03
C ASN A 51 -29.75 -13.10 11.75
N ILE A 52 -30.66 -12.24 11.28
CA ILE A 52 -30.40 -11.37 10.13
C ILE A 52 -29.26 -10.40 10.43
N CYS A 53 -29.25 -9.78 11.63
CA CYS A 53 -28.15 -8.91 12.05
C CYS A 53 -26.81 -9.64 12.08
N VAL A 54 -26.76 -10.89 12.57
CA VAL A 54 -25.52 -11.67 12.58
C VAL A 54 -24.99 -11.89 11.16
N ILE A 55 -25.85 -12.29 10.23
CA ILE A 55 -25.47 -12.48 8.81
C ILE A 55 -25.01 -11.16 8.19
N PHE A 56 -25.70 -10.07 8.50
CA PHE A 56 -25.33 -8.74 8.02
C PHE A 56 -23.94 -8.31 8.53
N ILE A 57 -23.66 -8.51 9.82
CA ILE A 57 -22.35 -8.20 10.41
C ILE A 57 -21.24 -9.00 9.72
N VAL A 58 -21.47 -10.29 9.45
CA VAL A 58 -20.51 -11.12 8.70
C VAL A 58 -20.28 -10.55 7.29
N GLY A 59 -21.34 -10.12 6.60
CA GLY A 59 -21.22 -9.45 5.29
C GLY A 59 -20.40 -8.17 5.34
N VAL A 60 -20.64 -7.31 6.34
CA VAL A 60 -19.87 -6.07 6.53
C VAL A 60 -18.39 -6.37 6.82
N ILE A 61 -18.09 -7.37 7.65
CA ILE A 61 -16.71 -7.79 7.95
C ILE A 61 -16.00 -8.27 6.68
N LEU A 62 -16.68 -9.02 5.81
CA LEU A 62 -16.12 -9.46 4.53
C LEU A 62 -15.76 -8.26 3.65
N VAL A 63 -16.70 -7.34 3.44
CA VAL A 63 -16.47 -6.13 2.62
C VAL A 63 -15.33 -5.30 3.19
N TYR A 64 -15.28 -5.11 4.52
CA TYR A 64 -14.18 -4.41 5.18
C TYR A 64 -12.82 -5.07 4.91
N ARG A 65 -12.74 -6.41 5.01
CA ARG A 65 -11.51 -7.16 4.69
C ARG A 65 -11.09 -6.97 3.23
N TYR A 66 -12.03 -7.03 2.29
CA TYR A 66 -11.74 -6.77 0.87
C TYR A 66 -11.23 -5.34 0.65
N CYS A 67 -11.84 -4.35 1.31
CA CYS A 67 -11.41 -2.97 1.21
C CYS A 67 -10.00 -2.76 1.77
N ALA A 68 -9.67 -3.41 2.90
CA ALA A 68 -8.31 -3.38 3.47
C ALA A 68 -7.28 -3.98 2.51
N ILE A 69 -7.57 -5.14 1.90
CA ILE A 69 -6.70 -5.77 0.90
C ILE A 69 -6.52 -4.85 -0.31
N TYR A 70 -7.60 -4.26 -0.80
CA TYR A 70 -7.55 -3.34 -1.93
C TYR A 70 -6.67 -2.12 -1.64
N ASN A 71 -6.81 -1.51 -0.46
CA ASN A 71 -5.95 -0.39 -0.06
C ASN A 71 -4.47 -0.79 -0.02
N SER A 72 -4.15 -1.95 0.57
CA SER A 72 -2.78 -2.45 0.56
C SER A 72 -2.27 -2.74 -0.85
N GLN A 73 -3.12 -3.26 -1.73
CA GLN A 73 -2.77 -3.50 -3.14
C GLN A 73 -2.49 -2.18 -3.87
N THR A 74 -3.28 -1.14 -3.62
CA THR A 74 -3.07 0.18 -4.23
C THR A 74 -1.77 0.83 -3.74
N GLU A 75 -1.46 0.69 -2.45
CA GLU A 75 -0.22 1.20 -1.86
C GLU A 75 1.00 0.47 -2.43
N LEU A 76 0.93 -0.86 -2.54
CA LEU A 76 1.99 -1.65 -3.18
C LEU A 76 2.20 -1.23 -4.63
N ASN A 77 1.12 -1.00 -5.38
CA ASN A 77 1.21 -0.59 -6.78
C ASN A 77 1.78 0.84 -6.93
N SER A 78 1.48 1.76 -6.01
CA SER A 78 2.12 3.09 -6.02
C SER A 78 3.61 2.97 -5.72
N ILE A 79 4.01 2.18 -4.73
CA ILE A 79 5.42 1.99 -4.38
C ILE A 79 6.19 1.35 -5.55
N GLU A 80 5.60 0.37 -6.22
CA GLU A 80 6.20 -0.26 -7.39
C GLU A 80 6.39 0.74 -8.55
N ASN A 81 5.41 1.60 -8.78
CA ASN A 81 5.53 2.68 -9.77
C ASN A 81 6.63 3.67 -9.39
N ASP A 82 6.72 4.08 -8.13
CA ASP A 82 7.75 5.00 -7.64
C ASP A 82 9.15 4.39 -7.83
N ILE A 83 9.33 3.10 -7.50
CA ILE A 83 10.58 2.37 -7.73
C ILE A 83 10.93 2.34 -9.22
N SER A 84 9.94 2.06 -10.08
CA SER A 84 10.12 2.07 -11.54
C SER A 84 10.52 3.45 -12.05
N GLU A 85 9.91 4.51 -11.55
CA GLU A 85 10.23 5.88 -11.91
C GLU A 85 11.65 6.26 -11.47
N ILE A 86 12.02 5.97 -10.21
CA ILE A 86 13.37 6.22 -9.69
C ILE A 86 14.42 5.44 -10.50
N ASN A 87 14.15 4.20 -10.88
CA ASN A 87 15.05 3.42 -11.73
C ASN A 87 15.21 4.05 -13.12
N LYS A 88 14.12 4.51 -13.74
CA LYS A 88 14.19 5.23 -15.02
C LYS A 88 14.99 6.53 -14.90
N GLN A 89 14.80 7.28 -13.81
CA GLN A 89 15.58 8.48 -13.54
C GLN A 89 17.08 8.15 -13.40
N ASN A 90 17.42 7.11 -12.63
CA ASN A 90 18.81 6.67 -12.48
C ASN A 90 19.44 6.24 -13.81
N GLU A 91 18.73 5.48 -14.63
CA GLU A 91 19.21 5.09 -15.96
C GLU A 91 19.38 6.30 -16.88
N ASN A 92 18.45 7.26 -16.83
CA ASN A 92 18.59 8.50 -17.60
C ASN A 92 19.82 9.31 -17.15
N LEU A 93 20.06 9.44 -15.84
CA LEU A 93 21.26 10.09 -15.30
C LEU A 93 22.54 9.37 -15.73
N ARG A 94 22.54 8.02 -15.76
CA ARG A 94 23.67 7.24 -16.27
C ARG A 94 23.95 7.52 -17.73
N VAL A 95 22.92 7.55 -18.56
CA VAL A 95 23.05 7.89 -19.99
C VAL A 95 23.57 9.33 -20.16
N GLU A 96 23.10 10.26 -19.34
CA GLU A 96 23.58 11.64 -19.34
C GLU A 96 25.06 11.75 -18.95
N LEU A 97 25.51 10.99 -17.93
CA LEU A 97 26.94 10.92 -17.59
C LEU A 97 27.79 10.35 -18.72
N VAL A 98 27.31 9.33 -19.42
CA VAL A 98 28.01 8.77 -20.59
C VAL A 98 28.14 9.81 -21.70
N LYS A 99 27.13 10.67 -21.89
CA LYS A 99 27.20 11.78 -22.84
C LYS A 99 28.34 12.76 -22.51
N TYR A 100 28.62 13.03 -21.24
CA TYR A 100 29.76 13.86 -20.83
C TYR A 100 31.11 13.19 -21.05
N ASN A 101 31.18 11.86 -21.08
CA ASN A 101 32.39 11.11 -21.45
C ASN A 101 32.58 10.98 -22.97
N ASN A 102 31.70 11.57 -23.79
CA ASN A 102 31.85 11.60 -25.23
C ASN A 102 32.74 12.78 -25.66
N LEU A 103 33.88 12.49 -26.28
CA LEU A 103 34.84 13.48 -26.77
C LEU A 103 34.19 14.55 -27.67
N GLY A 104 33.26 14.14 -28.54
CA GLY A 104 32.56 15.07 -29.43
C GLY A 104 31.68 16.06 -28.67
N TYR A 105 31.04 15.63 -27.57
CA TYR A 105 30.26 16.52 -26.71
C TYR A 105 31.13 17.53 -25.94
N ILE A 106 32.35 17.11 -25.56
CA ILE A 106 33.35 17.99 -24.94
C ILE A 106 33.84 19.01 -25.96
N GLU A 107 34.19 18.58 -27.17
CA GLU A 107 34.64 19.43 -28.27
C GLU A 107 33.58 20.47 -28.66
N ASP A 108 32.32 20.04 -28.82
CA ASP A 108 31.21 20.94 -29.14
C ASP A 108 30.98 21.98 -28.04
N ASN A 109 31.05 21.61 -26.75
CA ASN A 109 30.96 22.60 -25.67
C ASN A 109 32.16 23.54 -25.64
N ALA A 110 33.37 23.01 -25.84
CA ALA A 110 34.59 23.80 -25.85
C ALA A 110 34.55 24.86 -26.95
N ILE A 111 34.18 24.48 -28.18
CA ILE A 111 34.12 25.38 -29.32
C ILE A 111 32.92 26.34 -29.20
N ASN A 112 31.71 25.82 -29.01
CA ASN A 112 30.50 26.65 -29.13
C ASN A 112 30.22 27.49 -27.88
N LYS A 113 30.44 26.94 -26.67
CA LYS A 113 30.16 27.66 -25.43
C LYS A 113 31.36 28.39 -24.88
N LEU A 114 32.53 27.73 -24.87
CA LEU A 114 33.75 28.30 -24.30
C LEU A 114 34.60 29.06 -25.33
N GLN A 115 34.19 29.09 -26.60
CA GLN A 115 34.89 29.77 -27.69
C GLN A 115 36.36 29.30 -27.83
N MET A 116 36.65 28.06 -27.43
CA MET A 116 37.96 27.45 -27.60
C MET A 116 38.19 27.18 -29.08
N LYS A 117 39.43 27.42 -29.53
CA LYS A 117 39.85 27.10 -30.89
C LYS A 117 40.71 25.84 -30.87
N VAL A 118 40.46 24.94 -31.81
CA VAL A 118 41.30 23.77 -32.02
C VAL A 118 42.72 24.26 -32.38
N PRO A 119 43.76 23.82 -31.66
CA PRO A 119 45.12 24.26 -31.92
C PRO A 119 45.60 23.77 -33.29
N ASP A 120 46.17 24.68 -34.07
CA ASP A 120 46.79 24.34 -35.34
C ASP A 120 48.17 23.72 -35.10
N LYS A 121 48.38 22.49 -35.61
CA LYS A 121 49.64 21.75 -35.48
C LYS A 121 50.82 22.48 -36.10
N GLY A 122 50.57 23.37 -37.07
CA GLY A 122 51.61 24.20 -37.70
C GLY A 122 52.20 25.27 -36.77
N ASN A 123 51.47 25.68 -35.71
CA ASN A 123 51.88 26.74 -34.79
C ASN A 123 52.37 26.21 -33.43
N ALA A 124 52.70 24.91 -33.34
CA ALA A 124 53.17 24.30 -32.11
C ALA A 124 54.60 24.76 -31.76
N VAL A 125 54.74 25.48 -30.64
CA VAL A 125 56.05 25.87 -30.09
C VAL A 125 56.47 24.84 -29.06
N TYR A 126 57.53 24.09 -29.36
CA TYR A 126 58.12 23.13 -28.42
C TYR A 126 59.16 23.84 -27.56
N ILE A 127 58.93 23.91 -26.25
CA ILE A 127 59.91 24.43 -25.30
C ILE A 127 60.64 23.27 -24.62
N ASN A 128 61.96 23.35 -24.61
CA ASN A 128 62.80 22.39 -23.91
C ASN A 128 62.88 22.80 -22.42
N LEU A 129 62.18 22.05 -21.57
CA LEU A 129 62.10 22.30 -20.12
C LEU A 129 63.41 22.00 -19.39
N ASP A 130 64.34 21.29 -20.02
CA ASP A 130 65.65 20.96 -19.45
C ASP A 130 66.62 22.16 -19.51
N LYS A 131 66.23 23.21 -20.23
CA LYS A 131 67.02 24.43 -20.33
C LYS A 131 66.76 25.29 -19.09
N LYS A 132 67.69 25.25 -18.13
CA LYS A 132 67.83 26.24 -17.04
C LYS A 132 68.05 27.64 -17.64
N ILE A 133 66.97 28.32 -18.07
CA ILE A 133 66.97 29.76 -18.42
C ILE A 133 65.99 30.54 -17.55
N ILE A 134 65.67 30.04 -16.36
CA ILE A 134 65.29 30.95 -15.31
C ILE A 134 66.62 31.45 -14.75
N LYS A 135 67.12 32.57 -15.26
CA LYS A 135 67.89 33.46 -14.39
C LYS A 135 66.87 33.92 -13.36
N VAL A 136 66.79 33.18 -12.26
CA VAL A 136 66.19 33.71 -11.05
C VAL A 136 67.12 34.87 -10.71
N GLU A 137 66.68 36.07 -11.05
CA GLU A 137 67.19 37.27 -10.43
C GLU A 137 66.72 37.14 -8.98
N GLU A 138 67.53 36.45 -8.17
CA GLU A 138 67.50 36.61 -6.73
C GLU A 138 67.85 38.07 -6.52
N ASN A 139 66.83 38.93 -6.52
CA ASN A 139 66.95 40.21 -5.84
C ASN A 139 67.28 39.84 -4.39
N SER A 140 68.57 39.92 -4.08
CA SER A 140 69.14 39.82 -2.75
C SER A 140 68.78 41.05 -1.91
N ASP A 141 67.52 41.48 -1.95
CA ASP A 141 67.01 42.66 -1.25
C ASP A 141 66.38 42.29 0.10
N GLU A 142 66.24 41.00 0.43
CA GLU A 142 65.82 40.57 1.77
C GLU A 142 66.98 40.51 2.78
N SER A 143 68.25 40.43 2.34
CA SER A 143 69.41 40.31 3.26
C SER A 143 69.84 41.64 3.90
N GLU A 144 69.67 42.78 3.23
CA GLU A 144 70.12 44.08 3.76
C GLU A 144 69.17 44.65 4.82
N MET A 145 67.85 44.47 4.65
CA MET A 145 66.86 44.99 5.60
C MET A 145 66.91 44.26 6.95
N HIS A 146 67.18 42.95 6.96
CA HIS A 146 67.29 42.15 8.19
C HIS A 146 68.55 42.46 9.01
N LYS A 147 69.66 42.85 8.36
CA LYS A 147 70.89 43.27 9.07
C LYS A 147 70.73 44.61 9.79
N GLY A 148 70.01 45.57 9.19
CA GLY A 148 69.71 46.87 9.81
C GLY A 148 68.89 46.73 11.10
N ILE A 149 67.85 45.91 11.09
CA ILE A 149 66.98 45.66 12.26
C ILE A 149 67.74 44.96 13.40
N LEU A 150 68.64 44.03 13.07
CA LEU A 150 69.48 43.35 14.07
C LEU A 150 70.51 44.30 14.72
N ASN A 151 71.04 45.26 13.97
CA ASN A 151 71.96 46.26 14.51
C ASN A 151 71.29 47.24 15.48
N GLU A 152 70.04 47.65 15.21
CA GLU A 152 69.24 48.48 16.11
C GLU A 152 68.91 47.74 17.42
N LEU A 153 68.50 46.47 17.34
CA LEU A 153 68.23 45.63 18.53
C LEU A 153 69.48 45.40 19.39
N LYS A 154 70.65 45.25 18.76
CA LYS A 154 71.92 45.04 19.48
C LYS A 154 72.34 46.26 20.30
N GLN A 155 72.06 47.48 19.82
CA GLN A 155 72.35 48.72 20.54
C GLN A 155 71.43 48.92 21.76
N LEU A 156 70.21 48.38 21.70
CA LEU A 156 69.21 48.49 22.77
C LEU A 156 69.47 47.51 23.93
N ILE A 157 70.10 46.36 23.66
CA ILE A 157 70.45 45.34 24.67
C ILE A 157 71.74 45.70 25.43
N TRP A 158 72.60 46.56 24.87
CA TRP A 158 73.87 46.95 25.46
C TRP A 158 73.90 48.42 25.93
N ARG A 159 72.75 48.93 26.38
CA ARG A 159 72.65 50.17 27.15
C ARG A 159 71.95 49.94 28.48
#